data_AF-A0A497TBK9-F1
#
_entry.id   AF-A0A497TBK9-F1
#
_cell.length_a   1.000
_cell.length_b   1.000
_cell.length_c   1.000
_cell.angle_alpha   90.00
_cell.angle_beta   90.00
_cell.angle_gamma   90.00
#
_symmetry.space_group_name_H-M   'P 1'
#
loop_
_entity.id
_entity.type
_entity.pdbx_description
1 polymer ?
#
loop_
_entity_poly.entity_id
_entity_poly.type
_entity_poly.pdbx_seq_one_letter_code
_entity_poly.pdbx_strand_id
1 'polypeptide(L)'
;MIITETKPFGMIKTELEKTDKISIIACNMCARMCETGGKTGLKQMKEKVKNAGYSVVDEFLLAPVCDRSVVKKRVKPKGNIIISLACDSGTFNIKKLFKDKKIISALNTHGLGAFDEDGNIFMIREFK
;
A
#
# COMPACT_ATOMS: atom_id res chain seq x y z
N MET A 1 13.03 9.47 -4.16
CA MET A 1 11.98 8.45 -3.95
C MET A 1 11.36 8.63 -2.56
N ILE A 2 10.24 7.99 -2.25
CA ILE A 2 9.73 7.92 -0.87
C ILE A 2 10.10 6.57 -0.26
N ILE A 3 10.76 6.60 0.90
CA ILE A 3 11.11 5.39 1.68
C ILE A 3 9.91 4.97 2.50
N THR A 4 9.56 3.69 2.42
CA THR A 4 8.43 3.10 3.13
C THR A 4 8.81 1.79 3.81
N GLU A 5 8.15 1.50 4.93
CA GLU A 5 8.30 0.25 5.69
C GLU A 5 6.94 -0.42 5.89
N THR A 6 6.87 -1.75 5.80
CA THR A 6 5.62 -2.48 6.04
C THR A 6 5.31 -2.49 7.53
N LYS A 7 4.12 -2.03 7.91
CA LYS A 7 3.65 -2.10 9.29
C LYS A 7 3.56 -3.56 9.77
N PRO A 8 3.76 -3.82 11.07
CA PRO A 8 3.46 -5.12 11.64
C PRO A 8 2.04 -5.55 11.30
N PHE A 9 1.89 -6.78 10.80
CA PHE A 9 0.58 -7.27 10.35
C PHE A 9 -0.46 -7.28 11.47
N GLY A 10 -0.05 -7.42 12.73
CA GLY A 10 -0.92 -7.30 13.89
C GLY A 10 -1.68 -5.97 13.93
N MET A 11 -1.04 -4.84 13.61
CA MET A 11 -1.68 -3.52 13.57
C MET A 11 -2.71 -3.41 12.44
N ILE A 12 -2.44 -4.04 11.30
CA ILE A 12 -3.40 -4.09 10.19
C ILE A 12 -4.60 -4.94 10.61
N LYS A 13 -4.34 -6.08 11.26
CA LYS A 13 -5.36 -7.03 11.70
C LYS A 13 -6.33 -6.45 12.72
N THR A 14 -5.88 -5.56 13.62
CA THR A 14 -6.77 -4.90 14.59
C THR A 14 -7.82 -4.02 13.93
N GLU A 15 -7.64 -3.66 12.66
CA GLU A 15 -8.60 -2.88 11.88
C GLU A 15 -9.50 -3.73 10.97
N LEU A 16 -9.36 -5.06 10.96
CA LEU A 16 -10.09 -5.98 10.07
C LEU A 16 -11.13 -6.82 10.80
N GLU A 17 -12.32 -6.94 10.21
CA GLU A 17 -13.39 -7.83 10.62
C GLU A 17 -13.52 -9.04 9.69
N LYS A 18 -14.06 -10.16 10.18
CA LYS A 18 -14.20 -11.39 9.38
C LYS A 18 -15.19 -11.28 8.23
N THR A 19 -16.11 -10.35 8.34
CA THR A 19 -17.11 -9.99 7.32
C THR A 19 -16.54 -9.14 6.20
N ASP A 20 -15.35 -8.55 6.39
CA ASP A 20 -14.75 -7.65 5.41
C ASP A 20 -14.41 -8.34 4.08
N LYS A 21 -14.68 -7.60 3.00
CA LYS A 21 -14.24 -7.88 1.65
C LYS A 21 -13.09 -6.93 1.32
N ILE A 22 -11.89 -7.48 1.21
CA ILE A 22 -10.66 -6.71 1.16
C ILE A 22 -10.21 -6.55 -0.28
N SER A 23 -10.03 -5.30 -0.70
CA SER A 23 -9.28 -4.91 -1.89
C SER A 23 -7.86 -4.53 -1.48
N ILE A 24 -6.83 -4.95 -2.22
CA ILE A 24 -5.45 -4.53 -1.93
C ILE A 24 -4.93 -3.68 -3.09
N ILE A 25 -4.41 -2.48 -2.79
CA ILE A 25 -3.80 -1.61 -3.80
C ILE A 25 -2.32 -1.43 -3.47
N ALA A 26 -1.44 -1.86 -4.37
CA ALA A 26 0.00 -1.76 -4.23
C ALA A 26 0.64 -0.78 -5.22
N CYS A 27 1.50 0.10 -4.69
CA CYS A 27 2.32 1.00 -5.48
C CYS A 27 3.55 0.26 -6.03
N ASN A 28 3.71 0.27 -7.35
CA ASN A 28 4.78 -0.37 -8.10
C ASN A 28 5.87 0.62 -8.53
N MET A 29 6.09 1.67 -7.74
CA MET A 29 7.12 2.70 -7.96
C MET A 29 8.06 2.76 -6.74
N CYS A 30 8.09 3.84 -5.94
CA CYS A 30 8.99 3.96 -4.80
C CYS A 30 8.81 2.84 -3.74
N ALA A 31 7.56 2.46 -3.42
CA ALA A 31 7.29 1.40 -2.46
C ALA A 31 7.77 0.02 -2.95
N ARG A 32 7.77 -0.24 -4.27
CA ARG A 32 8.37 -1.46 -4.85
C ARG A 32 9.87 -1.51 -4.57
N MET A 33 10.57 -0.38 -4.69
CA MET A 33 12.01 -0.32 -4.46
C MET A 33 12.36 -0.59 -3.00
N CYS A 34 11.47 -0.26 -2.07
CA CYS A 34 11.60 -0.62 -0.65
C CYS A 34 11.05 -2.03 -0.33
N GLU A 35 10.67 -2.82 -1.34
CA GLU A 35 10.04 -4.15 -1.23
C GLU A 35 8.70 -4.22 -0.46
N THR A 36 8.19 -3.07 -0.02
CA THR A 36 6.94 -2.93 0.74
C THR A 36 5.70 -2.81 -0.15
N GLY A 37 5.90 -2.38 -1.40
CA GLY A 37 4.90 -2.36 -2.47
C GLY A 37 5.24 -3.36 -3.57
N GLY A 38 4.92 -3.02 -4.81
CA GLY A 38 5.23 -3.86 -5.96
C GLY A 38 4.53 -5.23 -5.92
N LYS A 39 5.02 -6.16 -6.75
CA LYS A 39 4.52 -7.55 -6.77
C LYS A 39 4.84 -8.28 -5.45
N THR A 40 6.02 -8.04 -4.89
CA THR A 40 6.51 -8.71 -3.67
C THR A 40 5.64 -8.35 -2.46
N GLY A 41 5.53 -7.07 -2.12
CA GLY A 41 4.70 -6.61 -1.00
C GLY A 41 3.23 -6.96 -1.19
N LEU A 42 2.71 -6.89 -2.42
CA LEU A 42 1.34 -7.30 -2.73
C LEU A 42 1.10 -8.79 -2.42
N LYS A 43 1.98 -9.67 -2.91
CA LYS A 43 1.89 -11.12 -2.67
C LYS A 43 1.97 -11.44 -1.17
N GLN A 44 2.96 -10.89 -0.48
CA GLN A 44 3.15 -11.12 0.96
C GLN A 44 1.95 -10.66 1.79
N MET A 45 1.41 -9.47 1.51
CA MET A 45 0.24 -8.96 2.22
C MET A 45 -1.00 -9.82 1.94
N LYS A 46 -1.23 -10.20 0.68
CA LYS A 46 -2.34 -11.09 0.30
C LYS A 46 -2.26 -12.42 1.04
N GLU A 47 -1.09 -13.03 1.11
CA GLU A 47 -0.87 -14.29 1.83
C GLU A 47 -1.13 -14.13 3.33
N LYS A 48 -0.60 -13.07 3.96
CA LYS A 48 -0.86 -12.77 5.39
C LYS A 48 -2.35 -12.60 5.68
N VAL A 49 -3.06 -11.83 4.85
CA VAL A 49 -4.51 -11.58 4.99
C VAL A 49 -5.31 -12.88 4.82
N LYS A 50 -4.99 -13.69 3.81
CA LYS A 50 -5.65 -14.99 3.57
C LYS A 50 -5.38 -16.00 4.67
N ASN A 51 -4.13 -16.16 5.10
CA ASN A 51 -3.73 -17.08 6.17
C ASN A 51 -4.35 -16.71 7.51
N ALA A 52 -4.57 -15.42 7.74
CA ALA A 52 -5.31 -14.94 8.90
C ALA A 52 -6.83 -15.15 8.79
N GLY A 53 -7.33 -15.72 7.69
CA GLY A 53 -8.74 -16.07 7.48
C GLY A 53 -9.63 -14.90 7.09
N TYR A 54 -9.12 -13.95 6.31
CA TYR A 54 -9.91 -12.84 5.75
C TYR A 54 -10.08 -12.98 4.23
N SER A 55 -11.10 -12.31 3.68
CA SER A 55 -11.51 -12.47 2.28
C SER A 55 -10.90 -11.36 1.40
N VAL A 56 -9.88 -11.69 0.60
CA VAL A 56 -9.36 -10.79 -0.45
C VAL A 56 -10.16 -11.01 -1.74
N VAL A 57 -10.83 -9.97 -2.23
CA VAL A 57 -11.74 -10.05 -3.39
C VAL A 57 -11.13 -9.56 -4.70
N ASP A 58 -10.19 -8.62 -4.64
CA ASP A 58 -9.42 -8.15 -5.78
C ASP A 58 -8.11 -7.49 -5.33
N GLU A 59 -7.22 -7.27 -6.31
CA GLU A 59 -5.93 -6.64 -6.09
C GLU A 59 -5.54 -5.78 -7.29
N PHE A 60 -4.79 -4.71 -7.00
CA PHE A 60 -4.37 -3.74 -8.01
C PHE A 60 -2.90 -3.41 -7.82
N LEU A 61 -2.14 -3.47 -8.92
CA LEU A 61 -0.75 -3.08 -8.97
C LEU A 61 -0.60 -1.87 -9.90
N LEU A 62 -0.19 -0.72 -9.36
CA LEU A 62 -0.16 0.55 -10.09
C LEU A 62 1.19 1.25 -9.99
N ALA A 63 1.64 1.86 -11.08
CA ALA A 63 2.79 2.75 -11.09
C ALA A 63 2.38 4.13 -11.68
N PRO A 64 2.38 5.22 -10.90
CA PRO A 64 2.38 5.31 -9.43
C PRO A 64 0.95 5.45 -8.85
N VAL A 65 0.81 5.26 -7.53
CA VAL A 65 -0.46 5.50 -6.80
C VAL A 65 -0.64 6.98 -6.41
N CYS A 66 0.45 7.74 -6.29
CA CYS A 66 0.39 9.19 -6.03
C CYS A 66 -0.09 10.00 -7.24
N ASP A 67 -0.23 9.38 -8.42
CA ASP A 67 -1.01 9.95 -9.54
C ASP A 67 -2.49 9.56 -9.37
N ARG A 68 -3.30 10.54 -8.98
CA ARG A 68 -4.74 10.35 -8.77
C ARG A 68 -5.47 9.91 -10.04
N SER A 69 -5.03 10.36 -11.21
CA SER A 69 -5.67 10.02 -12.49
C SER A 69 -5.50 8.54 -12.84
N VAL A 70 -4.33 7.97 -12.54
CA VAL A 70 -4.03 6.54 -12.71
C VAL A 70 -4.93 5.69 -11.83
N VAL A 71 -5.05 6.04 -10.54
CA VAL A 71 -5.91 5.31 -9.60
C VAL A 71 -7.37 5.38 -10.04
N LYS A 72 -7.88 6.57 -10.39
CA LYS A 72 -9.28 6.77 -10.80
C LYS A 72 -9.65 5.95 -12.05
N LYS A 73 -8.74 5.85 -13.02
CA LYS A 73 -8.97 5.13 -14.28
C LYS A 73 -8.89 3.61 -14.10
N ARG A 74 -7.93 3.12 -13.31
CA ARG A 74 -7.58 1.69 -13.30
C ARG A 74 -8.13 0.90 -12.12
N VAL A 75 -8.60 1.55 -11.05
CA VAL A 75 -9.05 0.88 -9.84
C VAL A 75 -10.55 0.98 -9.68
N LYS A 76 -11.19 -0.18 -9.57
CA LYS A 76 -12.61 -0.37 -9.27
C LYS A 76 -12.71 -1.40 -8.15
N PRO A 77 -12.46 -0.99 -6.90
CA PRO A 77 -12.34 -1.92 -5.78
C PRO A 77 -13.72 -2.46 -5.42
N LYS A 78 -13.87 -3.78 -5.40
CA LYS A 78 -15.10 -4.48 -4.99
C LYS A 78 -15.22 -4.58 -3.48
N GLY A 79 -14.11 -4.44 -2.76
CA GLY A 79 -14.09 -4.50 -1.31
C GLY A 79 -14.80 -3.32 -0.63
N ASN A 80 -15.28 -3.54 0.59
CA ASN A 80 -15.70 -2.49 1.50
C ASN A 80 -14.49 -1.85 2.22
N ILE A 81 -13.37 -2.57 2.27
CA ILE A 81 -12.13 -2.13 2.87
C ILE A 81 -10.97 -2.24 1.87
N ILE A 82 -10.07 -1.26 1.91
CA ILE A 82 -8.88 -1.21 1.06
C ILE A 82 -7.63 -1.20 1.93
N ILE A 83 -6.77 -2.20 1.74
CA ILE A 83 -5.40 -2.18 2.27
C ILE A 83 -4.50 -1.47 1.25
N SER A 84 -3.89 -0.37 1.66
CA SER A 84 -3.00 0.44 0.85
C SER A 84 -1.54 0.10 1.13
N LEU A 85 -0.86 -0.46 0.13
CA LEU A 85 0.59 -0.65 0.09
C LEU A 85 1.23 0.50 -0.70
N ALA A 86 1.10 1.71 -0.17
CA ALA A 86 1.66 2.95 -0.73
C ALA A 86 2.10 3.88 0.40
N CYS A 87 2.91 4.90 0.08
CA CYS A 87 3.19 5.99 1.01
C CYS A 87 1.96 6.88 1.22
N ASP A 88 2.05 7.81 2.17
CA ASP A 88 0.94 8.66 2.59
C ASP A 88 0.31 9.45 1.46
N SER A 89 1.11 9.93 0.49
CA SER A 89 0.59 10.60 -0.71
C SER A 89 -0.29 9.69 -1.56
N GLY A 90 0.12 8.44 -1.75
CA GLY A 90 -0.67 7.45 -2.48
C GLY A 90 -1.92 7.04 -1.71
N THR A 91 -1.79 6.78 -0.40
CA THR A 91 -2.93 6.45 0.46
C THR A 91 -3.94 7.59 0.54
N PHE A 92 -3.48 8.85 0.56
CA PHE A 92 -4.36 10.02 0.52
C PHE A 92 -5.22 10.06 -0.75
N ASN A 93 -4.63 9.76 -1.92
CA ASN A 93 -5.41 9.69 -3.16
C ASN A 93 -6.46 8.58 -3.13
N ILE A 94 -6.12 7.40 -2.60
CA ILE A 94 -7.07 6.30 -2.40
C ILE A 94 -8.23 6.77 -1.50
N LYS A 95 -7.94 7.38 -0.35
CA LYS A 95 -8.94 7.96 0.57
C LYS A 95 -9.84 8.99 -0.13
N LYS A 96 -9.28 9.84 -0.98
CA LYS A 96 -10.06 10.88 -1.67
C LYS A 96 -10.99 10.32 -2.74
N LEU A 97 -10.58 9.23 -3.41
CA LEU A 97 -11.32 8.60 -4.50
C LEU A 97 -12.40 7.63 -4.02
N PHE A 98 -12.16 6.92 -2.91
CA PHE A 98 -13.04 5.87 -2.39
C PHE A 98 -13.53 6.23 -0.99
N LYS A 99 -14.29 7.33 -0.90
CA LYS A 99 -14.77 7.89 0.38
C LYS A 99 -15.76 6.98 1.12
N ASP A 100 -16.41 6.08 0.39
CA ASP A 100 -17.35 5.07 0.88
C ASP A 100 -16.65 3.84 1.48
N LYS A 101 -15.32 3.77 1.42
CA LYS A 101 -14.54 2.58 1.81
C LYS A 101 -13.61 2.90 2.97
N LYS A 102 -13.47 1.95 3.89
CA LYS A 102 -12.45 2.03 4.94
C LYS A 102 -11.07 1.84 4.30
N ILE A 103 -10.12 2.74 4.57
CA ILE A 103 -8.77 2.67 4.01
C ILE A 103 -7.77 2.44 5.14
N ILE A 104 -7.09 1.28 5.11
CA ILE A 104 -6.01 0.95 6.02
C ILE A 104 -4.67 1.21 5.32
N SER A 105 -3.83 2.08 5.91
CA SER A 105 -2.45 2.23 5.45
C SER A 105 -1.61 1.10 6.04
N ALA A 106 -1.10 0.23 5.19
CA ALA A 106 -0.23 -0.87 5.60
C ALA A 106 1.24 -0.49 5.65
N LEU A 107 1.62 0.71 5.20
CA LEU A 107 3.00 1.18 5.21
C LEU A 107 3.18 2.39 6.12
N ASN A 108 4.36 2.50 6.71
CA ASN A 108 4.88 3.74 7.28
C ASN A 108 5.63 4.51 6.19
N THR A 109 5.48 5.84 6.19
CA THR A 109 6.24 6.74 5.30
C THR A 109 7.35 7.38 6.13
N HIS A 110 8.61 7.10 5.78
CA HIS A 110 9.75 7.57 6.57
C HIS A 110 10.34 8.87 6.05
N GLY A 111 10.40 9.05 4.73
CA GLY A 111 11.06 10.23 4.17
C GLY A 111 11.43 10.13 2.70
N LEU A 112 12.30 11.05 2.28
CA LEU A 112 12.93 11.08 0.97
C LEU A 112 14.20 10.24 0.97
N GLY A 113 14.33 9.37 -0.03
CA GLY A 113 15.54 8.59 -0.27
C GLY A 113 16.09 8.76 -1.68
N ALA A 114 17.34 8.32 -1.84
CA ALA A 114 18.04 8.14 -3.11
C ALA A 114 18.84 6.83 -3.10
N PHE A 115 19.52 6.58 -4.22
CA PHE A 115 20.40 5.44 -4.41
C PHE A 115 21.85 5.90 -4.41
N ASP A 116 22.73 5.11 -3.78
CA ASP A 116 24.18 5.25 -3.95
C ASP A 116 24.64 4.55 -5.24
N GLU A 117 25.95 4.57 -5.50
CA GLU A 117 26.59 3.96 -6.65
C GLU A 117 26.43 2.43 -6.71
N ASP A 118 26.24 1.79 -5.55
CA ASP A 118 26.04 0.35 -5.39
C ASP A 118 24.56 -0.07 -5.52
N GLY A 119 23.65 0.90 -5.61
CA GLY A 119 22.21 0.67 -5.73
C GLY A 119 21.50 0.47 -4.38
N ASN A 120 22.14 0.78 -3.26
CA ASN A 120 21.49 0.78 -1.95
C ASN A 120 20.68 2.05 -1.73
N ILE A 121 19.56 1.91 -1.01
CA ILE A 121 18.72 3.05 -0.64
C ILE A 121 19.31 3.72 0.60
N PHE A 122 19.52 5.04 0.54
CA PHE A 122 19.85 5.85 1.71
C PHE A 122 18.85 7.01 1.90
N MET A 123 18.69 7.43 3.16
CA MET A 123 17.77 8.49 3.55
C MET A 123 18.42 9.87 3.32
N ILE A 124 17.74 10.74 2.57
CA ILE A 124 18.12 12.14 2.38
C ILE A 124 17.44 13.03 3.43
N ARG A 125 16.17 12.76 3.72
CA ARG A 125 15.38 13.57 4.67
C ARG A 125 14.26 12.75 5.26
N GLU A 126 14.21 12.69 6.59
CA GLU A 126 13.09 12.12 7.32
C GLU A 126 11.91 13.09 7.41
N PHE A 127 10.70 12.53 7.35
CA PHE A 127 9.47 13.25 7.66
C PHE A 127 9.18 13.06 9.15
N LYS A 128 9.46 14.10 9.93
CA LYS A 128 9.10 14.18 11.35
C LYS A 128 7.66 14.65 11.51
#